data_AF-A0A7Y5HGE0-F1
#
_entry.id   AF-A0A7Y5HGE0-F1
#
_cell.length_a   1.000
_cell.length_b   1.000
_cell.length_c   1.000
_cell.angle_alpha   90.00
_cell.angle_beta   90.00
_cell.angle_gamma   90.00
#
_symmetry.space_group_name_H-M   'P 1'
#
loop_
_entity.id
_entity.type
_entity.pdbx_description
1 polymer ?
#
loop_
_entity_poly.entity_id
_entity_poly.type
_entity_poly.pdbx_seq_one_letter_code
_entity_poly.pdbx_strand_id
1 'polypeptide(L)'
;GPLLEVLAVRPGDVLAAGAPVARLQRAGDLWVKVFLPETEMGRLAVGREVGVTVDSFPGRTFRGKVAWIGARAEYTPRNVQSPEERRHQVFAVKVVVEDPQGVFQSGMAASVAVDGAPPPR
;
A
#
# COMPACT_ATOMS: atom_id res chain seq x y z
N GLY A 1 19.05 5.57 3.29
CA GLY A 1 18.80 6.55 4.37
C GLY A 1 17.35 7.01 4.31
N PRO A 2 16.88 7.81 5.28
CA PRO A 2 15.58 8.48 5.17
C PRO A 2 15.60 9.53 4.05
N LEU A 3 14.50 9.63 3.30
CA LEU A 3 14.18 10.66 2.33
C LEU A 3 13.31 11.72 3.02
N LEU A 4 13.67 13.00 2.85
CA LEU A 4 12.84 14.12 3.31
C LEU A 4 11.64 14.28 2.37
N GLU A 5 10.43 14.13 2.90
CA GLU A 5 9.19 14.24 2.14
C GLU A 5 8.65 15.67 2.15
N VAL A 6 8.62 16.29 3.34
CA VAL A 6 8.14 17.65 3.54
C VAL A 6 9.03 18.35 4.55
N LEU A 7 9.43 19.60 4.24
CA LEU A 7 9.95 20.56 5.20
C LEU A 7 8.94 21.72 5.27
N ALA A 8 8.28 21.86 6.41
CA ALA A 8 7.17 22.80 6.58
C ALA A 8 7.60 24.19 7.09
N VAL A 9 8.91 24.42 7.24
CA VAL A 9 9.45 25.57 7.95
C VAL A 9 10.66 26.17 7.25
N ARG A 10 10.89 27.46 7.48
CA ARG A 10 12.03 28.23 6.99
C ARG A 10 12.75 28.93 8.16
N PRO A 11 14.02 29.31 7.98
CA PRO A 11 14.71 30.14 8.97
C PRO A 11 13.93 31.42 9.27
N GLY A 12 13.64 31.67 10.54
CA GLY A 12 12.87 32.83 10.99
C GLY A 12 11.41 32.54 11.36
N ASP A 13 10.90 31.34 11.07
CA ASP A 13 9.54 30.95 11.45
C ASP A 13 9.41 30.74 12.97
N VAL A 14 8.33 31.23 13.56
CA VAL A 14 7.94 30.96 14.95
C VAL A 14 6.87 29.87 14.96
N LEU A 15 7.10 28.80 15.71
CA LEU A 15 6.24 27.62 15.74
C LEU A 15 5.60 27.44 17.11
N ALA A 16 4.33 27.03 17.10
CA ALA A 16 3.67 26.55 18.31
C ALA A 16 4.29 25.21 18.75
N ALA A 17 4.27 24.93 20.06
CA ALA A 17 4.71 23.65 20.59
C ALA A 17 3.91 22.50 19.94
N GLY A 18 4.63 21.49 19.44
CA GLY A 18 4.03 20.34 18.75
C GLY A 18 3.77 20.54 17.25
N ALA A 19 4.09 21.70 16.67
CA ALA A 19 3.97 21.90 15.23
C ALA A 19 4.93 20.97 14.45
N PRO A 20 4.47 20.26 13.41
CA PRO A 20 5.32 19.38 12.61
C PRO A 20 6.32 20.18 11.76
N VAL A 21 7.60 19.85 11.88
CA VAL A 21 8.71 20.56 11.20
C VAL A 21 9.09 19.88 9.88
N ALA A 22 9.20 18.56 9.91
CA ALA A 22 9.60 17.76 8.77
C ALA A 22 8.94 16.37 8.82
N ARG A 23 8.78 15.77 7.64
CA ARG A 23 8.36 14.38 7.49
C ARG A 23 9.45 13.60 6.77
N LEU A 24 9.87 12.48 7.35
CA LEU A 24 10.90 11.60 6.82
C LEU A 24 10.29 10.25 6.44
N GLN A 25 10.58 9.77 5.24
CA GLN A 25 10.24 8.41 4.80
C GLN A 25 11.51 7.56 4.67
N ARG A 26 11.48 6.27 5.01
CA ARG A 26 12.62 5.38 4.74
C ARG A 26 12.45 4.73 3.36
N ALA A 27 13.36 5.01 2.44
CA ALA A 27 13.31 4.51 1.06
C ALA A 27 13.43 2.97 0.92
N GLY A 28 13.77 2.24 1.99
CA GLY A 28 13.88 0.77 2.00
C GLY A 28 12.66 0.03 2.54
N ASP A 29 11.68 0.73 3.11
CA ASP A 29 10.50 0.13 3.74
C ASP A 29 9.24 0.41 2.90
N LEU A 30 9.36 0.37 1.57
CA LEU A 30 8.23 0.61 0.66
C LEU A 30 7.30 -0.60 0.68
N TRP A 31 6.01 -0.32 0.92
CA TRP A 31 4.96 -1.33 0.91
C TRP A 31 3.72 -0.82 0.20
N VAL A 32 2.94 -1.76 -0.31
CA VAL A 32 1.60 -1.54 -0.85
C VAL A 32 0.58 -2.06 0.14
N LYS A 33 -0.42 -1.24 0.48
CA LYS A 33 -1.62 -1.69 1.21
C LYS A 33 -2.72 -1.94 0.20
N VAL A 34 -3.17 -3.19 0.11
CA VAL A 34 -4.34 -3.59 -0.67
C VAL A 34 -5.44 -4.10 0.25
N PHE A 35 -6.66 -4.13 -0.26
CA PHE A 35 -7.83 -4.64 0.43
C PHE A 35 -8.31 -5.90 -0.28
N LEU A 36 -8.26 -7.02 0.42
CA LEU A 36 -8.64 -8.31 -0.12
C LEU A 36 -10.00 -8.75 0.42
N PRO A 37 -10.96 -9.18 -0.41
CA PRO A 37 -12.18 -9.80 0.06
C PRO A 37 -11.89 -11.05 0.90
N GLU A 38 -12.71 -11.30 1.94
CA GLU A 38 -12.59 -12.49 2.79
C GLU A 38 -12.55 -13.80 1.99
N THR A 39 -13.33 -13.88 0.91
CA THR A 39 -13.42 -15.06 0.03
C THR A 39 -12.08 -15.43 -0.64
N GLU A 40 -11.18 -14.47 -0.79
CA GLU A 40 -9.87 -14.65 -1.43
C GLU A 40 -8.74 -14.86 -0.39
N MET A 41 -9.03 -14.74 0.91
CA MET A 41 -8.04 -14.84 1.98
C MET A 41 -7.25 -16.15 1.96
N GLY A 42 -7.91 -17.26 1.62
CA GLY A 42 -7.27 -18.58 1.56
C GLY A 42 -6.15 -18.69 0.53
N ARG A 43 -6.06 -17.75 -0.43
CA ARG A 43 -5.01 -17.73 -1.45
C ARG A 43 -3.73 -17.01 -1.01
N LEU A 44 -3.80 -16.23 0.07
CA LEU A 44 -2.72 -15.38 0.55
C LEU A 44 -2.25 -15.83 1.93
N ALA A 45 -0.93 -15.86 2.12
CA ALA A 45 -0.30 -16.14 3.39
C ALA A 45 0.87 -15.17 3.59
N VAL A 46 1.16 -14.83 4.85
CA VAL A 46 2.38 -14.07 5.17
C VAL A 46 3.59 -14.83 4.65
N GLY A 47 4.48 -14.11 3.97
CA GLY A 47 5.65 -14.66 3.30
C GLY A 47 5.43 -15.10 1.86
N ARG A 48 4.19 -15.13 1.35
CA ARG A 48 3.91 -15.47 -0.06
C ARG A 48 4.45 -14.40 -1.00
N GLU A 49 5.05 -14.83 -2.10
CA GLU A 49 5.46 -13.97 -3.20
C GLU A 49 4.27 -13.59 -4.07
N VAL A 50 4.23 -12.34 -4.51
CA VAL A 50 3.17 -11.77 -5.33
C VAL A 50 3.78 -10.82 -6.37
N GLY A 51 3.05 -10.61 -7.47
CA GLY A 51 3.40 -9.58 -8.46
C GLY A 51 2.78 -8.24 -8.07
N VAL A 52 3.53 -7.15 -8.22
CA VAL A 52 3.06 -5.79 -7.99
C VAL A 52 3.24 -4.98 -9.27
N THR A 53 2.18 -4.32 -9.73
CA THR A 53 2.23 -3.41 -10.88
C THR A 53 1.81 -2.02 -10.44
N VAL A 54 2.33 -0.98 -11.11
CA VAL A 54 1.94 0.42 -10.86
C VAL A 54 1.60 1.13 -12.15
N ASP A 55 0.63 2.03 -12.10
CA ASP A 55 0.14 2.75 -13.28
C ASP A 55 1.22 3.65 -13.89
N SER A 56 2.16 4.14 -13.08
CA SER A 56 3.28 4.98 -13.52
C SER A 56 4.33 4.22 -14.35
N PHE A 57 4.34 2.88 -14.29
CA PHE A 57 5.23 2.02 -15.09
C PHE A 57 4.45 0.86 -15.72
N PRO A 58 3.58 1.12 -16.71
CA PRO A 58 2.78 0.08 -17.35
C PRO A 58 3.65 -1.03 -17.94
N GLY A 59 3.22 -2.28 -17.77
CA GLY A 59 3.94 -3.46 -18.28
C GLY A 59 5.13 -3.90 -17.42
N ARG A 60 5.47 -3.16 -16.35
CA ARG A 60 6.50 -3.56 -15.40
C ARG A 60 5.86 -4.24 -14.18
N THR A 61 6.38 -5.40 -13.83
CA THR A 61 5.99 -6.13 -12.60
C THR A 61 7.17 -6.14 -11.63
N PHE A 62 6.92 -5.69 -10.41
CA PHE A 62 7.83 -5.76 -9.28
C PHE A 62 7.52 -7.01 -8.46
N ARG A 63 8.57 -7.64 -7.91
CA ARG A 63 8.38 -8.73 -6.95
C ARG A 63 7.98 -8.12 -5.61
N GLY A 64 6.98 -8.71 -4.98
CA GLY A 64 6.53 -8.34 -3.66
C GLY A 64 6.38 -9.56 -2.75
N LYS A 65 6.44 -9.32 -1.45
CA LYS A 65 6.22 -10.34 -0.43
C LYS A 65 5.17 -9.87 0.57
N VAL A 66 4.18 -10.72 0.84
CA VAL A 66 3.15 -10.44 1.84
C VAL A 66 3.83 -10.35 3.21
N ALA A 67 3.81 -9.16 3.81
CA ALA A 67 4.43 -8.92 5.11
C ALA A 67 3.42 -8.99 6.26
N TRP A 68 2.15 -8.69 5.98
CA TRP A 68 1.12 -8.65 7.01
C TRP A 68 -0.29 -8.78 6.41
N ILE A 69 -1.17 -9.45 7.14
CA ILE A 69 -2.60 -9.56 6.86
C ILE A 69 -3.34 -9.09 8.11
N GLY A 70 -4.31 -8.20 7.93
CA GLY A 70 -5.13 -7.67 9.01
C GLY A 70 -5.92 -8.76 9.71
N ALA A 71 -5.98 -8.70 11.04
CA ALA A 71 -6.77 -9.63 11.85
C ALA A 71 -8.25 -9.24 11.94
N ARG A 72 -8.62 -8.04 11.49
CA ARG A 72 -10.00 -7.53 11.51
C ARG A 72 -10.40 -7.13 10.10
N ALA A 73 -11.63 -7.48 9.74
CA ALA A 73 -12.26 -6.95 8.55
C ALA A 73 -12.43 -5.43 8.67
N GLU A 74 -12.03 -4.73 7.62
CA GLU A 74 -12.34 -3.33 7.36
C GLU A 74 -13.52 -3.30 6.36
N TYR A 75 -14.42 -2.33 6.49
CA TYR A 75 -15.43 -2.07 5.46
C TYR A 75 -14.78 -1.24 4.35
N THR A 76 -14.97 -1.61 3.08
CA THR A 76 -14.55 -0.74 1.98
C THR A 76 -15.27 0.60 2.05
N PRO A 77 -14.59 1.74 1.81
CA PRO A 77 -15.23 3.04 1.71
C PRO A 77 -15.94 3.14 0.35
N ARG A 78 -17.09 2.49 0.20
CA ARG A 78 -18.06 2.81 -0.85
C ARG A 78 -19.41 2.96 -0.18
N ASN A 79 -20.10 4.07 -0.46
CA ASN A 79 -21.44 4.35 0.06
C ASN A 79 -22.35 3.17 -0.26
N VAL A 80 -22.89 2.56 0.79
CA VAL A 80 -23.64 1.31 0.74
C VAL A 80 -25.14 1.64 0.83
N GLN A 81 -25.93 1.34 -0.21
CA GLN A 81 -27.39 1.60 -0.23
C GLN A 81 -28.24 0.33 -0.31
N SER A 82 -27.66 -0.88 -0.27
CA SER A 82 -28.40 -2.14 -0.43
C SER A 82 -27.97 -3.25 0.55
N PRO A 83 -28.87 -4.19 0.90
CA PRO A 83 -28.58 -5.29 1.82
C PRO A 83 -27.53 -6.31 1.38
N GLU A 84 -27.22 -6.44 0.08
CA GLU A 84 -26.18 -7.36 -0.44
C GLU A 84 -24.76 -6.94 -0.08
N GLU A 85 -24.57 -5.67 0.25
CA GLU A 85 -23.26 -5.06 0.45
C GLU A 85 -22.67 -5.33 1.86
N ARG A 86 -23.41 -6.03 2.74
CA ARG A 86 -22.87 -6.58 4.01
C ARG A 86 -21.81 -7.67 3.79
N ARG A 87 -21.67 -8.22 2.58
CA ARG A 87 -20.62 -9.21 2.20
C ARG A 87 -19.26 -8.58 1.85
N HIS A 88 -19.09 -7.27 2.02
CA HIS A 88 -17.90 -6.53 1.58
C HIS A 88 -16.88 -6.35 2.71
N GLN A 89 -16.70 -7.39 3.52
CA GLN A 89 -15.59 -7.42 4.45
C GLN A 89 -14.31 -7.60 3.64
N VAL A 90 -13.45 -6.59 3.72
CA VAL A 90 -12.11 -6.65 3.17
C VAL A 90 -11.09 -6.64 4.27
N PHE A 91 -9.96 -7.26 4.03
CA PHE A 91 -8.87 -7.28 4.97
C PHE A 91 -7.69 -6.56 4.35
N ALA A 92 -7.10 -5.68 5.15
CA ALA A 92 -5.90 -4.98 4.75
C ALA A 92 -4.74 -5.96 4.65
N VAL A 93 -4.02 -5.93 3.53
CA VAL A 93 -2.80 -6.71 3.30
C VAL A 93 -1.68 -5.75 2.99
N LYS A 94 -0.54 -5.91 3.65
CA LYS A 94 0.69 -5.17 3.33
C LYS A 94 1.64 -6.07 2.56
N VAL A 95 2.09 -5.59 1.42
CA VAL A 95 3.08 -6.24 0.55
C VAL A 95 4.32 -5.38 0.50
N VAL A 96 5.46 -5.88 0.95
CA VAL A 96 6.75 -5.19 0.77
C VAL A 96 7.21 -5.41 -0.66
N VAL A 97 7.68 -4.36 -1.32
CA VAL A 97 8.06 -4.39 -2.74
C VAL A 97 9.58 -4.35 -2.89
N GLU A 98 10.12 -5.26 -3.70
CA GLU A 98 11.52 -5.21 -4.11
C GLU A 98 11.69 -4.16 -5.22
N ASP A 99 12.38 -3.08 -4.90
CA ASP A 99 12.66 -1.99 -5.84
C ASP A 99 14.16 -1.63 -5.88
N PRO A 100 14.99 -2.49 -6.51
CA PRO A 100 16.44 -2.24 -6.59
C PRO A 100 16.79 -1.00 -7.42
N GLN A 101 15.88 -0.50 -8.25
CA GLN A 101 16.10 0.68 -9.09
C GLN A 101 15.60 1.98 -8.45
N GLY A 102 14.93 1.92 -7.30
CA GLY A 102 14.44 3.11 -6.58
C GLY A 102 13.38 3.91 -7.34
N VAL A 103 12.62 3.25 -8.22
CA VAL A 103 11.58 3.91 -9.04
C VAL A 103 10.20 3.90 -8.37
N PHE A 104 9.99 3.03 -7.39
CA PHE A 104 8.75 2.92 -6.65
C PHE A 104 8.68 4.01 -5.59
N GLN A 105 7.59 4.80 -5.59
CA GLN A 105 7.43 5.92 -4.67
C GLN A 105 6.11 5.84 -3.91
N SER A 106 6.09 6.43 -2.71
CA SER A 106 4.87 6.62 -1.94
C SER A 106 3.84 7.43 -2.76
N GLY A 107 2.59 7.00 -2.72
CA GLY A 107 1.47 7.65 -3.43
C GLY A 107 1.17 7.07 -4.82
N MET A 108 1.98 6.15 -5.35
CA MET A 108 1.66 5.44 -6.58
C MET A 108 0.44 4.52 -6.42
N ALA A 109 -0.45 4.54 -7.41
CA ALA A 109 -1.51 3.55 -7.52
C ALA A 109 -0.91 2.20 -7.93
N ALA A 110 -1.14 1.17 -7.11
CA ALA A 110 -0.54 -0.14 -7.25
C ALA A 110 -1.61 -1.24 -7.20
N SER A 111 -1.40 -2.29 -8.00
CA SER A 111 -2.21 -3.50 -8.03
C SER A 111 -1.36 -4.69 -7.64
N VAL A 112 -1.95 -5.66 -6.92
CA VAL A 112 -1.28 -6.88 -6.48
C VAL A 112 -1.95 -8.09 -7.12
N ALA A 113 -1.12 -8.95 -7.71
CA ALA A 113 -1.52 -10.19 -8.36
C ALA A 113 -1.02 -11.40 -7.56
N VAL A 114 -1.95 -12.24 -7.13
CA VAL A 114 -1.66 -13.56 -6.57
C VAL A 114 -1.56 -14.53 -7.75
N ASP A 115 -0.45 -15.26 -7.88
CA ASP A 115 -0.11 -16.18 -8.98
C ASP A 115 0.55 -15.54 -10.22
N GLY A 116 0.97 -14.28 -10.13
CA GLY A 116 1.78 -13.62 -11.17
C GLY A 116 1.02 -13.21 -12.43
N ALA A 117 -0.30 -13.42 -12.49
CA ALA A 117 -1.16 -12.89 -13.55
C ALA A 117 -1.79 -11.57 -13.10
N PRO A 118 -1.63 -10.45 -13.84
CA PRO A 118 -2.26 -9.19 -13.49
C PRO A 118 -3.79 -9.35 -13.37
N PRO A 119 -4.45 -8.61 -12.46
CA PRO A 119 -5.91 -8.66 -12.36
C PRO A 119 -6.56 -8.31 -13.72
N PRO A 120 -7.72 -8.90 -14.05
CA PRO A 120 -8.43 -8.59 -15.30
C PRO A 120 -8.76 -7.09 -15.35
N ARG A 121 -8.58 -6.49 -16.55
CA ARG A 121 -8.91 -5.07 -16.84
C ARG A 121 -10.39 -4.78 -16.70
#